data_AF-A0A8J8BGZ0-F1
#
_entry.id   AF-A0A8J8BGZ0-F1
#
_cell.length_a   1.000
_cell.length_b   1.000
_cell.length_c   1.000
_cell.angle_alpha   90.00
_cell.angle_beta   90.00
_cell.angle_gamma   90.00
#
_symmetry.space_group_name_H-M   'P 1'
#
loop_
_entity.id
_entity.type
_entity.pdbx_description
1 polymer ?
#
loop_
_entity_poly.entity_id
_entity_poly.type
_entity_poly.pdbx_seq_one_letter_code
_entity_poly.pdbx_strand_id
1 'polypeptide(L)'
;MKAVVYRDDGAADVLRLVDRALPAPDAGEFRVRVAVSRVNPTDRQARAGIAHPKQFPEVTPHLDGAGVINAAGEGWMRAGSASACC
;
A
#
# COMPACT_ATOMS: atom_id res chain seq x y z
N MET A 1 -6.09 2.67 11.18
CA MET A 1 -6.21 1.53 10.24
C MET A 1 -5.11 0.52 10.48
N LYS A 2 -5.33 -0.74 10.15
CA LYS A 2 -4.29 -1.77 10.19
C LYS A 2 -3.48 -1.77 8.90
N ALA A 3 -2.18 -1.96 8.99
CA ALA A 3 -1.27 -2.08 7.86
C ALA A 3 -0.23 -3.17 8.13
N VAL A 4 0.22 -3.87 7.09
CA VAL A 4 1.39 -4.74 7.16
C VAL A 4 2.62 -3.94 6.77
N VAL A 5 3.71 -4.06 7.50
CA VAL A 5 5.00 -3.42 7.18
C VAL A 5 6.18 -4.36 7.39
N TYR A 6 7.33 -4.01 6.79
CA TYR A 6 8.63 -4.57 7.16
C TYR A 6 9.66 -3.45 7.34
N ARG A 7 10.63 -3.69 8.22
CA ARG A 7 11.78 -2.80 8.48
C ARG A 7 13.11 -3.46 8.16
N ASP A 8 13.14 -4.78 8.06
CA ASP A 8 14.33 -5.55 7.74
C ASP A 8 14.03 -6.39 6.50
N ASP A 9 15.08 -6.68 5.73
CA ASP A 9 14.95 -7.59 4.61
C ASP A 9 14.85 -9.04 5.12
N GLY A 10 14.04 -9.87 4.46
CA GLY A 10 13.89 -11.28 4.86
C GLY A 10 12.70 -12.02 4.29
N ALA A 11 12.44 -13.20 4.87
CA ALA A 11 11.28 -14.02 4.54
C ALA A 11 10.00 -13.43 5.16
N ALA A 12 8.91 -14.19 5.25
CA ALA A 12 7.62 -13.63 5.71
C ALA A 12 7.61 -13.22 7.18
N ASP A 13 8.57 -13.72 7.95
CA ASP A 13 8.77 -13.48 9.38
C ASP A 13 9.20 -12.06 9.74
N VAL A 14 9.64 -11.23 8.78
CA VAL A 14 9.91 -9.80 9.02
C VAL A 14 8.65 -8.93 8.92
N LEU A 15 7.53 -9.48 8.42
CA LEU A 15 6.28 -8.76 8.31
C LEU A 15 5.65 -8.52 9.69
N ARG A 16 5.18 -7.31 9.93
CA ARG A 16 4.51 -6.90 11.17
C ARG A 16 3.18 -6.24 10.83
N LEU A 17 2.11 -6.69 11.49
CA LEU A 17 0.84 -5.98 11.50
C LEU A 17 0.93 -4.84 12.51
N VAL A 18 0.63 -3.62 12.06
CA VAL A 18 0.67 -2.41 12.88
C VAL A 18 -0.64 -1.64 12.75
N ASP A 19 -0.98 -0.87 13.78
CA ASP A 19 -2.04 0.13 13.72
C ASP A 19 -1.44 1.50 13.35
N ARG A 20 -2.12 2.25 12.49
CA ARG A 20 -1.75 3.60 12.05
C ARG A 20 -2.93 4.56 12.10
N ALA A 21 -2.64 5.86 12.15
CA ALA A 21 -3.64 6.87 11.85
C ALA A 21 -4.21 6.65 10.44
N LEU A 22 -5.48 7.00 10.26
CA LEU A 22 -6.09 7.00 8.94
C LEU A 22 -5.71 8.32 8.24
N PRO A 23 -4.92 8.31 7.15
CA PRO A 23 -4.49 9.55 6.50
C PRO A 23 -5.68 10.25 5.84
N ALA A 24 -5.69 11.58 5.86
CA ALA A 24 -6.58 12.38 5.03
C ALA A 24 -5.92 12.58 3.65
N PRO A 25 -6.66 12.50 2.54
CA PRO A 25 -6.12 12.80 1.22
C PRO A 25 -5.86 14.30 1.07
N ASP A 26 -4.72 14.65 0.47
CA ASP A 26 -4.41 16.03 0.07
C ASP A 26 -5.11 16.41 -1.25
N ALA A 27 -4.96 17.66 -1.68
CA ALA A 27 -5.51 18.14 -2.95
C ALA A 27 -5.00 17.28 -4.13
N GLY A 28 -5.90 16.86 -5.01
CA GLY A 28 -5.63 15.95 -6.12
C GLY A 28 -5.53 14.47 -5.74
N GLU A 29 -5.51 14.13 -4.45
CA GLU A 29 -5.44 12.75 -3.98
C GLU A 29 -6.82 12.17 -3.64
N PHE A 30 -6.87 10.85 -3.56
CA PHE A 30 -8.00 10.13 -3.01
C PHE A 30 -7.53 8.98 -2.14
N ARG A 31 -8.39 8.59 -1.20
CA ARG A 31 -8.14 7.47 -0.30
C ARG A 31 -9.01 6.29 -0.68
N VAL A 32 -8.38 5.13 -0.83
CA VAL A 32 -9.05 3.85 -1.05
C VAL A 32 -9.10 3.08 0.27
N ARG A 33 -10.30 2.61 0.66
CA ARG A 33 -10.43 1.50 1.60
C ARG A 33 -10.18 0.22 0.83
N VAL A 34 -8.94 -0.28 0.92
CA VAL A 34 -8.52 -1.53 0.28
C VAL A 34 -9.36 -2.69 0.82
N ALA A 35 -10.00 -3.43 -0.08
CA ALA A 35 -10.81 -4.60 0.24
C ALA A 35 -10.04 -5.90 -0.08
N VAL A 36 -9.20 -5.87 -1.11
CA VAL A 36 -8.34 -6.98 -1.52
C VAL A 36 -6.94 -6.47 -1.85
N SER A 37 -5.95 -7.27 -1.50
CA SER A 37 -4.54 -7.04 -1.80
C SER A 37 -3.91 -8.34 -2.27
N ARG A 38 -3.24 -8.30 -3.42
CA ARG A 38 -2.56 -9.47 -3.97
C ARG A 38 -1.13 -9.52 -3.45
N VAL A 39 -0.65 -10.75 -3.20
CA VAL A 39 0.78 -10.99 -2.95
C VAL A 39 1.45 -11.20 -4.29
N ASN A 40 2.39 -10.33 -4.64
CA ASN A 40 3.12 -10.41 -5.90
C ASN A 40 4.56 -10.90 -5.72
N PRO A 41 5.15 -11.52 -6.77
CA PRO A 41 6.57 -11.86 -6.77
C PRO A 41 7.46 -10.65 -6.49
N THR A 42 7.08 -9.46 -6.97
CA THR A 42 7.84 -8.22 -6.75
C THR A 42 7.86 -7.82 -5.27
N ASP A 43 6.74 -7.94 -4.54
CA ASP A 43 6.71 -7.68 -3.09
C ASP A 43 7.70 -8.59 -2.36
N ARG A 44 7.69 -9.88 -2.72
CA ARG A 44 8.60 -10.88 -2.13
C ARG A 44 10.06 -10.55 -2.45
N GLN A 45 10.37 -10.22 -3.70
CA GLN A 45 11.74 -9.94 -4.15
C GLN A 45 12.28 -8.64 -3.55
N ALA A 46 11.46 -7.59 -3.44
CA ALA A 46 11.83 -6.34 -2.81
C ALA A 46 12.10 -6.55 -1.31
N ARG A 47 11.18 -7.20 -0.58
CA ARG A 47 11.35 -7.49 0.85
C ARG A 47 12.54 -8.43 1.12
N ALA A 48 12.85 -9.35 0.22
CA ALA A 48 13.99 -10.24 0.39
C ALA A 48 15.34 -9.58 0.03
N GLY A 49 15.35 -8.31 -0.39
CA GLY A 49 16.55 -7.60 -0.83
C GLY A 49 17.15 -8.12 -2.15
N ILE A 50 16.37 -8.83 -2.96
CA ILE A 50 16.85 -9.49 -4.20
C ILE A 50 16.77 -8.56 -5.41
N ALA A 51 15.69 -7.75 -5.52
CA ALA A 51 15.44 -6.93 -6.70
C ALA A 51 16.06 -5.54 -6.60
N HIS A 52 15.78 -4.82 -5.51
CA HIS A 52 16.23 -3.44 -5.31
C HIS A 52 16.63 -3.22 -3.84
N PRO A 53 17.62 -2.35 -3.57
CA PRO A 53 17.94 -1.97 -2.21
C PRO A 53 16.76 -1.23 -1.58
N LYS A 54 16.50 -1.53 -0.31
CA LYS A 54 15.44 -0.90 0.46
C LYS A 54 15.68 0.62 0.55
N GLN A 55 14.72 1.41 0.05
CA GLN A 55 14.84 2.87 -0.03
C GLN A 55 14.38 3.58 1.25
N PHE A 56 13.58 2.93 2.08
CA PHE A 56 13.00 3.52 3.28
C PHE A 56 13.29 2.67 4.51
N PRO A 57 13.38 3.27 5.71
CA PRO A 57 13.52 2.53 6.96
C PRO A 57 12.39 1.50 7.17
N GLU A 58 11.19 1.80 6.66
CA GLU A 58 9.99 1.00 6.79
C GLU A 58 9.19 1.05 5.48
N VAL A 59 8.65 -0.09 5.06
CA VAL A 59 7.90 -0.22 3.81
C VAL A 59 6.59 -0.96 4.06
N THR A 60 5.50 -0.44 3.49
CA THR A 60 4.24 -1.19 3.34
C THR A 60 4.33 -1.97 2.04
N PRO A 61 4.46 -3.32 2.06
CA PRO A 61 4.44 -4.11 0.85
C PRO A 61 3.03 -4.11 0.28
N HIS A 62 2.90 -4.02 -1.03
CA HIS A 62 1.68 -4.14 -1.84
C HIS A 62 1.91 -3.37 -3.13
N LEU A 63 1.78 -4.07 -4.25
CA LEU A 63 1.87 -3.51 -5.60
C LEU A 63 0.70 -4.00 -6.47
N ASP A 64 -0.47 -4.26 -5.86
CA ASP A 64 -1.71 -4.58 -6.59
C ASP A 64 -2.91 -4.67 -5.62
N GLY A 65 -3.82 -3.71 -5.68
CA GLY A 65 -4.98 -3.64 -4.80
C GLY A 65 -6.27 -3.16 -5.44
N ALA A 66 -7.38 -3.56 -4.83
CA ALA A 66 -8.69 -3.03 -5.18
C ALA A 66 -9.55 -2.76 -3.94
N GLY A 67 -10.41 -1.76 -4.06
CA GLY A 67 -11.26 -1.34 -2.96
C GLY A 67 -12.22 -0.24 -3.37
N VAL A 68 -12.69 0.49 -2.36
CA VAL A 68 -13.66 1.58 -2.56
C VAL A 68 -13.02 2.89 -2.17
N ILE A 69 -13.15 3.89 -3.04
CA ILE A 69 -12.77 5.27 -2.72
C ILE A 69 -13.69 5.77 -1.62
N ASN A 70 -13.14 6.15 -0.46
CA ASN A 70 -13.90 6.54 0.73
C ASN A 70 -13.60 7.96 1.23
N ALA A 71 -12.68 8.68 0.58
CA ALA A 71 -12.47 10.12 0.73
C ALA A 71 -11.67 10.62 -0.48
N ALA A 72 -11.81 11.91 -0.81
CA ALA A 72 -11.05 12.57 -1.85
C ALA A 72 -10.74 14.01 -1.43
N GLY A 73 -9.54 14.48 -1.77
CA GLY A 73 -9.17 15.87 -1.59
C GLY A 73 -9.74 16.76 -2.70
N GLU A 74 -9.60 18.06 -2.53
CA GLU A 74 -10.06 19.04 -3.51
C GLU A 74 -9.41 18.80 -4.89
N GLY A 75 -10.17 19.02 -5.96
CA GLY A 75 -9.67 18.86 -7.33
C GLY A 75 -9.53 17.41 -7.81
N TRP A 76 -9.84 16.41 -6.98
CA TRP A 76 -9.89 15.02 -7.43
C TRP A 76 -11.06 14.79 -8.39
N MET A 77 -10.78 14.17 -9.54
CA MET A 77 -11.77 13.80 -10.55
C MET A 77 -11.92 12.28 -10.65
N ARG A 78 -13.18 11.80 -10.59
CA ARG A 78 -13.50 10.37 -10.70
C ARG A 78 -13.61 9.94 -12.16
N ALA A 79 -12.69 9.10 -12.63
CA ALA A 79 -12.86 8.37 -13.89
C ALA A 79 -13.49 6.99 -13.60
N GLY A 80 -14.80 6.82 -13.80
CA GLY A 80 -15.48 5.52 -13.66
C GLY A 80 -15.58 5.00 -12.21
N SER A 81 -16.48 4.05 -11.95
CA SER A 81 -16.89 3.72 -10.58
C SER A 81 -15.98 2.73 -9.82
N ALA A 82 -15.01 2.10 -10.49
CA ALA A 82 -14.07 1.14 -9.91
C ALA A 82 -12.64 1.68 -9.99
N SER A 83 -11.93 1.68 -8.86
CA SER A 83 -10.50 2.04 -8.80
C SER A 83 -9.71 0.79 -8.43
N ALA A 84 -8.97 0.28 -9.42
CA ALA A 84 -7.82 -0.57 -9.20
C ALA A 84 -6.60 0.35 -9.21
N CYS A 85 -5.82 0.34 -8.15
CA CYS A 85 -4.49 0.92 -8.16
C CYS A 85 -3.55 -0.26 -8.33
N CYS A 86 -2.91 -0.34 -9.50
CA CYS A 86 -1.77 -1.22 -9.70
C CYS A 86 -0.68 -0.81 -8.71
#